data_AF-A0A1Q6GKF9-F1
#
_entry.id   AF-A0A1Q6GKF9-F1
#
_cell.length_a   1.000
_cell.length_b   1.000
_cell.length_c   1.000
_cell.angle_alpha   90.00
_cell.angle_beta   90.00
_cell.angle_gamma   90.00
#
_symmetry.space_group_name_H-M   'P 1'
#
loop_
_entity.id
_entity.type
_entity.pdbx_description
1 polymer ?
#
loop_
_entity_poly.entity_id
_entity_poly.type
_entity_poly.pdbx_seq_one_letter_code
_entity_poly.pdbx_strand_id
1 'polypeptide(L)'
;MAENKTVKYHIPHRGIYMYSHVHEGKTEMIVLNSTGSEQILDSECYTVLTKDSKEGRDVSSGKKIDLTKNLVISPRKSLIIEF
;
A
#
# COMPACT_ATOMS: atom_id res chain seq x y z
N MET A 1 26.12 -10.04 -4.69
CA MET A 1 25.25 -9.13 -5.46
C MET A 1 24.54 -8.25 -4.46
N ALA A 2 24.57 -6.92 -4.61
CA ALA A 2 23.90 -6.03 -3.66
C ALA A 2 22.39 -6.23 -3.79
N GLU A 3 21.72 -6.59 -2.69
CA GLU A 3 20.26 -6.60 -2.64
C GLU A 3 19.76 -5.18 -2.90
N ASN A 4 19.02 -4.98 -4.00
CA ASN A 4 18.37 -3.70 -4.29
C ASN A 4 17.17 -3.52 -3.34
N LYS A 5 17.46 -3.10 -2.10
CA LYS A 5 16.46 -2.62 -1.14
C LYS A 5 16.11 -1.20 -1.48
N THR A 6 14.86 -0.96 -1.87
CA THR A 6 14.37 0.39 -2.17
C THR A 6 13.15 0.69 -1.32
N VAL A 7 13.15 1.86 -0.68
CA VAL A 7 11.98 2.41 0.01
C VAL A 7 11.49 3.63 -0.76
N LYS A 8 10.20 3.67 -1.05
CA LYS A 8 9.51 4.86 -1.57
C LYS A 8 8.39 5.23 -0.62
N TYR A 9 8.11 6.52 -0.50
CA TYR A 9 6.98 7.02 0.30
C TYR A 9 6.15 8.01 -0.50
N HIS A 10 4.87 8.08 -0.15
CA HIS A 10 3.95 9.06 -0.71
C HIS A 10 2.92 9.47 0.36
N ILE A 11 2.53 10.74 0.35
CA ILE A 11 1.54 11.31 1.27
C ILE A 11 0.44 11.90 0.38
N PRO A 12 -0.62 11.13 0.07
CA PRO A 12 -1.68 11.57 -0.84
C PRO A 12 -2.43 12.79 -0.29
N HIS A 13 -2.73 12.76 1.01
CA HIS A 13 -3.34 13.86 1.74
C HIS A 13 -3.09 13.70 3.25
N ARG A 14 -3.41 14.75 4.02
CA ARG A 14 -3.13 14.82 5.46
C ARG A 14 -3.72 13.61 6.20
N GLY A 15 -2.85 12.86 6.86
CA GLY A 15 -3.23 11.71 7.70
C GLY A 15 -3.25 10.36 7.00
N ILE A 16 -2.96 10.30 5.69
CA ILE A 16 -2.69 9.07 4.95
C ILE A 16 -1.22 9.01 4.57
N TYR A 17 -0.56 7.92 4.95
CA TYR A 17 0.86 7.69 4.65
C TYR A 17 1.01 6.38 3.90
N MET A 18 1.79 6.40 2.84
CA MET A 18 2.09 5.22 2.05
C MET A 18 3.58 4.99 1.98
N TYR A 19 3.98 3.74 2.13
CA TYR A 19 5.35 3.27 1.99
C TYR A 19 5.37 2.03 1.13
N SER A 20 6.35 1.90 0.24
CA SER A 20 6.62 0.64 -0.45
C SER A 20 8.05 0.22 -0.17
N HIS A 21 8.23 -1.01 0.29
CA HIS A 21 9.52 -1.65 0.46
C HIS A 21 9.66 -2.74 -0.59
N VAL A 22 10.74 -2.67 -1.39
CA VAL A 22 11.06 -3.71 -2.37
C VAL A 22 12.25 -4.52 -1.85
N HIS A 23 12.08 -5.83 -1.74
CA HIS A 23 13.12 -6.76 -1.34
C HIS A 23 13.02 -8.04 -2.17
N GLU A 24 14.13 -8.45 -2.78
CA GLU A 24 14.21 -9.65 -3.64
C GLU A 24 13.12 -9.73 -4.72
N GLY A 25 12.73 -8.59 -5.28
CA GLY A 25 11.69 -8.51 -6.32
C GLY A 25 10.25 -8.54 -5.80
N LYS A 26 10.04 -8.79 -4.50
CA LYS A 26 8.73 -8.66 -3.84
C LYS A 26 8.53 -7.24 -3.34
N THR A 27 7.31 -6.74 -3.44
CA THR A 27 6.95 -5.41 -2.94
C THR A 27 5.95 -5.54 -1.80
N GLU A 28 6.27 -4.91 -0.68
CA GLU A 28 5.37 -4.71 0.44
C GLU A 28 4.94 -3.25 0.46
N MET A 29 3.66 -3.01 0.26
CA MET A 29 3.06 -1.68 0.38
C MET A 29 2.33 -1.55 1.71
N ILE A 30 2.70 -0.54 2.49
CA ILE A 30 2.08 -0.21 3.77
C ILE A 30 1.30 1.08 3.58
N VAL A 31 0.01 1.05 3.88
CA VAL A 31 -0.86 2.22 3.88
C VAL A 31 -1.39 2.45 5.29
N LEU A 32 -1.09 3.61 5.86
CA LEU A 32 -1.49 3.99 7.21
C LEU A 32 -2.56 5.07 7.15
N ASN A 33 -3.69 4.82 7.79
CA ASN A 33 -4.69 5.83 8.11
C ASN A 33 -4.54 6.27 9.56
N SER A 34 -3.96 7.45 9.78
CA SER A 34 -3.79 8.04 11.11
C SER A 34 -5.00 8.89 11.54
N THR A 35 -6.03 9.00 10.72
CA THR A 35 -7.23 9.79 11.01
C THR A 35 -8.21 9.01 11.90
N GLY A 36 -9.18 9.73 12.47
CA GLY A 36 -10.28 9.16 13.25
C GLY A 36 -11.45 8.66 12.41
N SER A 37 -11.36 8.72 11.09
CA SER A 37 -12.42 8.38 10.13
C SER A 37 -11.95 7.36 9.10
N GLU A 38 -12.90 6.66 8.48
CA GLU A 38 -12.61 5.85 7.30
C GLU A 38 -12.11 6.74 6.18
N GLN A 39 -11.14 6.24 5.41
CA GLN A 39 -10.56 6.95 4.28
C GLN A 39 -10.60 6.06 3.05
N ILE A 40 -10.92 6.68 1.91
CA ILE A 40 -10.92 6.04 0.60
C ILE A 40 -9.69 6.59 -0.14
N LEU A 41 -8.77 5.69 -0.46
CA LEU A 41 -7.57 6.01 -1.22
C LEU A 41 -7.80 5.64 -2.69
N ASP A 42 -7.67 6.63 -3.57
CA ASP A 42 -7.80 6.43 -5.01
C ASP A 42 -6.68 5.50 -5.53
N SER A 43 -7.03 4.61 -6.47
CA SER A 43 -6.05 3.71 -7.07
C SER A 43 -4.92 4.44 -7.78
N GLU A 44 -5.22 5.61 -8.36
CA GLU A 44 -4.21 6.46 -8.99
C GLU A 44 -3.08 6.85 -8.04
N CYS A 45 -3.35 7.02 -6.74
CA CYS A 45 -2.35 7.44 -5.75
C CYS A 45 -1.25 6.40 -5.49
N TYR A 46 -1.52 5.11 -5.73
CA TYR A 46 -0.56 4.03 -5.46
C TYR A 46 -0.13 3.24 -6.70
N THR A 47 -0.66 3.53 -7.88
CA THR A 47 -0.19 2.95 -9.15
C THR A 47 1.32 3.10 -9.38
N VAL A 48 1.89 4.24 -8.96
CA VAL A 48 3.35 4.49 -9.03
C VAL A 48 4.17 3.50 -8.19
N LEU A 49 3.55 2.91 -7.16
CA LEU A 49 4.17 1.95 -6.25
C LEU A 49 3.90 0.50 -6.66
N THR A 50 2.80 0.22 -7.37
CA THR A 50 2.39 -1.16 -7.69
C THR A 50 3.06 -1.78 -8.93
N LYS A 51 3.82 -1.02 -9.73
CA LYS A 51 4.62 -1.54 -10.88
C LYS A 51 3.83 -2.54 -11.76
N ASP A 52 2.60 -2.17 -12.14
CA ASP A 52 1.67 -2.98 -12.95
C ASP A 52 0.97 -4.16 -12.25
N SER A 53 1.27 -4.43 -10.98
CA SER A 53 0.54 -5.43 -10.19
C SER A 53 -0.93 -5.01 -10.05
N LYS A 54 -1.83 -5.88 -10.53
CA LYS A 54 -3.29 -5.69 -10.48
C LYS A 54 -3.93 -6.29 -9.23
N GLU A 55 -3.21 -7.18 -8.57
CA GLU A 55 -3.67 -7.88 -7.38
C GLU A 55 -2.56 -7.95 -6.34
N GLY A 56 -2.96 -7.99 -5.07
CA GLY A 56 -2.08 -8.22 -3.95
C GLY A 56 -2.79 -8.99 -2.85
N ARG A 57 -2.07 -9.27 -1.77
CA ARG A 57 -2.61 -9.95 -0.59
C ARG A 57 -2.43 -9.07 0.64
N ASP A 58 -3.51 -8.85 1.39
CA ASP A 58 -3.40 -8.29 2.73
C ASP A 58 -2.70 -9.29 3.65
N VAL A 59 -1.53 -8.92 4.14
CA VAL A 59 -0.70 -9.76 5.01
C VAL A 59 -1.40 -10.07 6.34
N SER A 60 -2.23 -9.15 6.83
CA SER A 60 -2.89 -9.29 8.14
C SER A 60 -4.06 -10.27 8.11
N SER A 61 -4.82 -10.30 7.01
CA SER A 61 -6.02 -11.14 6.88
C SER A 61 -5.90 -12.28 5.88
N GLY A 62 -4.85 -12.30 5.06
CA GLY A 62 -4.67 -13.23 3.94
C GLY A 62 -5.62 -12.98 2.76
N LYS A 63 -6.46 -11.95 2.81
CA LYS A 63 -7.44 -11.66 1.76
C LYS A 63 -6.75 -11.11 0.52
N LYS A 64 -7.26 -11.53 -0.65
CA LYS A 64 -6.87 -10.96 -1.94
C LYS A 64 -7.44 -9.56 -2.09
N ILE A 65 -6.63 -8.63 -2.56
CA ILE A 65 -6.99 -7.23 -2.82
C ILE A 65 -6.81 -6.92 -4.31
N ASP A 66 -7.80 -6.25 -4.87
CA ASP A 66 -7.78 -5.72 -6.24
C ASP A 66 -7.13 -4.34 -6.22
N LEU A 67 -5.91 -4.24 -6.76
CA LEU A 67 -5.13 -3.00 -6.77
C LEU A 67 -5.61 -2.02 -7.86
N THR A 68 -6.56 -2.41 -8.70
CA THR A 68 -7.13 -1.52 -9.72
C THR A 68 -8.27 -0.65 -9.18
N LYS A 69 -8.76 -0.95 -7.96
CA LYS A 69 -9.89 -0.26 -7.30
C LYS A 69 -9.45 0.45 -6.05
N ASN A 70 -10.15 1.52 -5.71
CA ASN A 70 -9.91 2.31 -4.50
C ASN A 70 -9.84 1.43 -3.24
N LEU A 71 -8.89 1.76 -2.36
CA LEU A 71 -8.70 1.08 -1.09
C LEU A 71 -9.49 1.79 0.00
N VAL A 72 -10.23 1.03 0.79
CA VAL A 72 -10.93 1.53 1.97
C VAL A 72 -10.10 1.17 3.21
N ILE A 73 -9.72 2.17 3.99
CA ILE A 73 -8.84 2.00 5.15
C ILE A 73 -9.57 2.52 6.39
N SER A 74 -9.82 1.61 7.33
CA SER A 74 -10.50 1.94 8.59
C SER A 74 -9.72 2.97 9.42
N PRO A 75 -10.41 3.73 10.31
CA PRO A 75 -9.77 4.68 11.22
C PRO A 75 -8.62 4.05 12.02
N ARG A 76 -7.52 4.79 12.19
CA ARG A 76 -6.36 4.40 13.02
C ARG A 76 -5.81 3.00 12.70
N LYS A 77 -5.86 2.58 11.43
CA LYS A 77 -5.38 1.27 10.99
C LYS A 77 -4.34 1.37 9.88
N SER A 78 -3.55 0.31 9.77
CA SER A 78 -2.66 0.06 8.65
C SER A 78 -3.17 -1.10 7.81
N LEU A 79 -3.02 -0.98 6.49
CA LEU A 79 -3.18 -2.05 5.53
C LEU A 79 -1.79 -2.38 4.96
N ILE A 80 -1.43 -3.67 4.95
CA ILE A 80 -0.14 -4.14 4.44
C ILE A 80 -0.43 -5.09 3.29
N ILE A 81 -0.01 -4.74 2.09
CA ILE A 81 -0.28 -5.50 0.87
C ILE A 81 1.03 -5.98 0.27
N GLU A 82 1.17 -7.29 0.09
CA GLU A 82 2.26 -7.88 -0.67
C GLU A 82 1.85 -8.19 -2.11
N PHE A 83 2.77 -8.00 -3.05
CA PHE A 83 2.64 -8.35 -4.48
C PHE A 83 4.01 -8.44 -5.18
#